data_AF-A0A1H2L485-F1
#
_entry.id   AF-A0A1H2L485-F1
#
_cell.length_a   1.000
_cell.length_b   1.000
_cell.length_c   1.000
_cell.angle_alpha   90.00
_cell.angle_beta   90.00
_cell.angle_gamma   90.00
#
_symmetry.space_group_name_H-M   'P 1'
#
loop_
_entity.id
_entity.type
_entity.pdbx_description
1 polymer ?
#
loop_
_entity_poly.entity_id
_entity_poly.type
_entity_poly.pdbx_seq_one_letter_code
_entity_poly.pdbx_strand_id
1 'polypeptide(L)' 'MDQGEASSELWYRARCCDCPSQGQLVRRLRIAEAAARRHADDKSHTVYVGDDRGNRIYGTTYHPGRERP' A
#
# COMPACT_ATOMS: atom_id res chain seq x y z
N MET A 1 -8.46 9.13 32.84
CA MET A 1 -9.53 8.27 32.31
C MET A 1 -9.00 7.67 31.03
N ASP A 2 -8.92 6.35 31.05
CA ASP A 2 -8.35 5.45 30.05
C ASP A 2 -9.13 5.58 28.73
N GLN A 3 -8.50 6.10 27.67
CA GLN A 3 -9.08 6.01 26.34
C GLN A 3 -8.75 4.61 25.81
N GLY A 4 -9.66 3.67 26.09
CA GLY A 4 -9.74 2.38 25.41
C GLY A 4 -10.10 2.59 23.94
N GLU A 5 -9.14 3.05 23.15
CA GLU A 5 -9.19 2.99 21.70
C GLU A 5 -9.12 1.51 21.33
N ALA A 6 -10.21 0.94 20.83
CA ALA A 6 -10.19 -0.37 20.20
C ALA A 6 -9.13 -0.30 19.08
N SER A 7 -7.93 -0.80 19.35
CA SER A 7 -6.82 -0.84 18.41
C SER A 7 -7.18 -1.84 17.31
N SER A 8 -8.06 -1.41 16.41
CA SER A 8 -8.37 -2.08 15.16
C SER A 8 -7.07 -2.04 14.38
N GLU A 9 -6.28 -3.10 14.50
CA GLU A 9 -5.01 -3.22 13.79
C GLU A 9 -5.28 -3.10 12.29
N LEU A 10 -4.93 -1.95 11.72
CA LEU A 10 -5.03 -1.74 10.28
C LEU A 10 -3.97 -2.60 9.59
N TRP A 11 -4.42 -3.35 8.58
CA TRP A 11 -3.52 -4.08 7.70
C TRP A 11 -3.46 -3.38 6.35
N TYR A 12 -2.29 -3.44 5.73
CA TYR A 12 -1.98 -2.73 4.49
C TYR A 12 -1.45 -3.70 3.45
N ARG A 13 -1.70 -3.43 2.17
CA ARG A 13 -1.11 -4.18 1.06
C ARG A 13 -0.90 -3.32 -0.16
N ALA A 14 0.10 -3.67 -0.96
CA ALA A 14 0.28 -3.12 -2.30
C ALA A 14 -0.82 -3.65 -3.24
N ARG A 15 -1.39 -2.76 -4.04
CA ARG A 15 -2.37 -3.07 -5.08
C ARG A 15 -1.95 -2.42 -6.38
N CYS A 16 -1.93 -3.22 -7.43
CA CYS A 16 -1.64 -2.81 -8.78
C CYS A 16 -2.93 -2.88 -9.59
N CYS A 17 -3.20 -1.87 -10.43
CA CYS A 17 -4.39 -1.85 -11.28
C CYS A 17 -4.29 -2.86 -12.42
N ASP A 18 -3.06 -3.16 -12.86
CA ASP A 18 -2.77 -3.96 -14.05
C ASP A 18 -2.52 -5.44 -13.73
N CYS A 19 -2.31 -5.79 -12.45
CA CYS A 19 -2.05 -7.16 -12.03
C CYS A 19 -3.27 -7.80 -11.36
N PRO A 20 -3.62 -9.06 -11.71
CA PRO A 20 -4.71 -9.79 -11.05
C PRO A 20 -4.36 -10.16 -9.60
N SER A 21 -3.07 -10.27 -9.29
CA SER A 21 -2.56 -10.62 -7.96
C SER A 21 -2.42 -9.38 -7.08
N GLN A 22 -2.99 -9.43 -5.87
CA GLN A 22 -2.78 -8.39 -4.86
C GLN A 22 -1.57 -8.73 -3.97
N GLY A 23 -0.91 -7.70 -3.46
CA GLY A 23 0.21 -7.86 -2.52
C GLY A 23 -0.23 -8.47 -1.18
N GLN A 24 0.75 -8.99 -0.44
CA GLN A 24 0.55 -9.54 0.90
C GLN A 24 0.05 -8.47 1.87
N LEU A 25 -0.89 -8.85 2.75
CA LEU A 25 -1.31 -8.02 3.89
C LEU A 25 -0.21 -7.98 4.95
N VAL A 26 0.15 -6.78 5.37
CA VAL A 26 1.16 -6.49 6.39
C VAL A 26 0.66 -5.43 7.37
N ARG A 27 1.10 -5.50 8.62
CA ARG A 27 0.66 -4.55 9.67
C ARG A 27 1.32 -3.17 9.61
N ARG A 28 2.39 -3.01 8.84
CA ARG A 28 3.17 -1.76 8.78
C ARG A 28 3.01 -1.12 7.40
N LEU A 29 2.48 0.11 7.36
CA LEU A 29 2.29 0.88 6.13
C LEU A 29 3.59 0.96 5.31
N ARG A 30 4.72 1.28 5.94
CA ARG A 30 6.02 1.39 5.24
C ARG A 30 6.46 0.11 4.52
N ILE A 31 6.08 -1.07 5.03
CA ILE A 31 6.38 -2.34 4.35
C ILE A 31 5.51 -2.47 3.09
N ALA A 32 4.23 -2.14 3.18
CA ALA A 32 3.33 -2.12 2.03
C ALA A 32 3.77 -1.08 0.99
N GLU A 33 4.23 0.10 1.42
CA GLU A 33 4.78 1.14 0.53
C GLU A 33 6.04 0.67 -0.19
N ALA A 34 6.96 0.02 0.52
CA ALA A 34 8.17 -0.54 -0.09
C ALA A 34 7.83 -1.61 -1.15
N ALA A 35 6.86 -2.48 -0.85
CA ALA A 35 6.37 -3.46 -1.81
C ALA A 35 5.68 -2.80 -3.02
N ALA A 36 4.87 -1.76 -2.79
CA ALA A 36 4.18 -1.03 -3.84
C ALA A 36 5.18 -0.34 -4.78
N ARG A 37 6.18 0.34 -4.22
CA ARG A 37 7.26 0.98 -4.98
C ARG A 37 8.07 -0.05 -5.78
N ARG A 38 8.53 -1.12 -5.13
CA ARG A 38 9.29 -2.18 -5.81
C ARG A 38 8.51 -2.76 -6.98
N HIS A 39 7.20 -2.99 -6.83
CA HIS A 39 6.37 -3.47 -7.93
C HIS A 39 6.21 -2.43 -9.04
N ALA A 40 6.01 -1.16 -8.68
CA ALA A 40 5.89 -0.07 -9.65
C ALA A 40 7.16 0.06 -10.52
N ASP A 41 8.34 -0.02 -9.89
CA ASP A 41 9.63 -0.02 -10.58
C ASP A 41 9.86 -1.30 -11.41
N ASP A 42 9.63 -2.49 -10.84
CA ASP A 42 9.92 -3.78 -11.50
C ASP A 42 9.00 -4.05 -12.69
N LYS A 43 7.73 -3.63 -12.62
CA LYS A 43 6.72 -3.91 -13.64
C LYS A 43 6.35 -2.71 -14.50
N SER A 44 6.88 -1.52 -14.18
CA SER A 44 6.46 -0.28 -14.83
C SER A 44 4.93 -0.05 -14.75
N HIS A 45 4.32 -0.38 -13.60
CA HIS A 45 2.88 -0.27 -13.37
C HIS A 45 2.54 0.83 -12.37
N THR A 46 1.28 1.31 -12.38
CA THR A 46 0.79 2.18 -11.30
C THR A 46 0.31 1.33 -10.12
N VAL A 47 0.90 1.58 -8.95
CA VAL A 47 0.64 0.80 -7.73
C VAL A 47 0.28 1.74 -6.59
N TYR A 48 -0.65 1.34 -5.73
CA TYR A 48 -1.01 2.08 -4.52
C TYR A 48 -1.09 1.16 -3.30
N VAL A 49 -1.05 1.72 -2.10
CA VAL A 49 -1.33 0.95 -0.88
C VAL A 49 -2.82 1.05 -0.54
N GLY A 50 -3.45 -0.08 -0.22
CA GLY A 50 -4.79 -0.13 0.35
C GLY A 50 -4.83 -0.81 1.72
N ASP A 51 -5.86 -0.52 2.49
CA ASP A 51 -6.15 -1.21 3.76
C ASP A 51 -6.83 -2.59 3.53
N ASP A 52 -7.08 -3.33 4.61
CA ASP A 52 -7.80 -4.61 4.59
C ASP A 52 -9.24 -4.51 4.08
N ARG A 53 -9.86 -3.34 4.27
CA ARG A 53 -11.22 -3.02 3.81
C ARG A 53 -11.25 -2.62 2.34
N GLY A 54 -10.09 -2.47 1.73
CA GLY A 54 -9.92 -2.13 0.33
C GLY A 54 -9.94 -0.64 0.03
N ASN A 55 -9.93 0.23 1.05
CA ASN A 55 -9.76 1.67 0.84
C ASN A 55 -8.32 1.97 0.46
N ARG A 56 -8.13 2.92 -0.45
CA ARG A 56 -6.79 3.41 -0.81
C ARG A 56 -6.26 4.35 0.26
N ILE A 57 -4.99 4.18 0.62
CA ILE A 57 -4.28 5.11 1.49
C ILE A 57 -3.79 6.30 0.66
N TYR A 58 -4.20 7.52 1.02
CA TYR A 58 -3.79 8.73 0.32
C TYR A 58 -2.27 8.93 0.36
N GLY A 59 -1.69 9.50 -0.71
CA GLY A 59 -0.25 9.75 -0.83
C GLY A 59 0.60 8.52 -1.17
N THR A 60 0.03 7.31 -1.17
CA THR A 60 0.80 6.07 -1.38
C THR A 60 0.78 5.57 -2.83
N THR A 61 0.69 6.48 -3.79
CA THR A 61 0.56 6.12 -5.22
C THR A 61 1.89 6.27 -5.91
N TYR A 62 2.33 5.18 -6.50
CA TYR A 62 3.62 5.03 -7.12
C TYR A 62 3.39 4.82 -8.62
N HIS A 63 3.96 5.72 -9.41
CA HIS A 63 3.92 5.67 -10.86
C HIS A 63 5.27 5.18 -11.38
N PRO A 64 5.27 4.44 -12.49
CA PRO A 64 6.51 3.96 -13.07
C PRO A 64 7.35 5.12 -13.61
N GLY A 65 8.67 5.04 -13.41
CA GLY A 65 9.62 6.04 -13.92
C GLY A 65 9.49 7.43 -13.30
N ARG A 66 8.64 7.61 -12.28
CA ARG A 66 8.54 8.87 -11.53
C ARG A 66 9.48 8.80 -10.34
N GLU A 67 10.74 9.16 -10.58
CA GLU A 67 11.62 9.59 -9.49
C GLU A 67 10.92 10.74 -8.76
N ARG A 68 10.94 10.72 -7.43
CA ARG A 68 10.30 11.78 -6.64
C ARG A 68 10.90 13.13 -7.04
N PRO A 69 10.12 14.23 -7.04
CA PRO A 69 10.72 15.56 -7.02
C PRO A 69 11.61 15.74 -5.79
#